data_AF-A0A836X2V6-F1
#
_entry.id   AF-A0A836X2V6-F1
#
_cell.length_a   1.000
_cell.length_b   1.000
_cell.length_c   1.000
_cell.angle_alpha   90.00
_cell.angle_beta   90.00
_cell.angle_gamma   90.00
#
_symmetry.space_group_name_H-M   'P 1'
#
loop_
_entity.id
_entity.type
_entity.pdbx_description
1 polymer ?
#
loop_
_entity_poly.entity_id
_entity_poly.type
_entity_poly.pdbx_seq_one_letter_code
_entity_poly.pdbx_strand_id
1 'polypeptide(L)'
;MILRARADTWVRVQADEDDGQVYLGRILHAGDEFRLPDRDDLLLMTGNAGGLEIMVDGKKVAGIGSLGMVRRRVLLDPMRLLAGTAVDEN
;
A
#
# COMPACT_ATOMS: atom_id res chain seq x y z
N MET A 1 -2.03 7.34 7.32
CA MET A 1 -1.08 7.09 6.20
C MET A 1 -1.67 7.55 4.87
N ILE A 2 -0.84 7.64 3.82
CA ILE A 2 -1.28 8.04 2.47
C ILE A 2 -0.67 7.12 1.41
N LEU A 3 -1.49 6.67 0.47
CA LEU A 3 -1.09 6.02 -0.77
C LEU A 3 -1.12 7.05 -1.90
N ARG A 4 -0.01 7.20 -2.63
CA ARG A 4 0.10 8.10 -3.77
C ARG A 4 0.52 7.33 -5.02
N ALA A 5 -0.28 7.41 -6.07
CA ALA A 5 0.07 6.82 -7.36
C ALA A 5 1.00 7.75 -8.15
N ARG A 6 2.13 7.20 -8.59
CA ARG A 6 3.08 7.84 -9.54
C ARG A 6 2.92 7.32 -10.96
N ALA A 7 2.33 6.15 -11.09
CA ALA A 7 1.88 5.57 -12.34
C ALA A 7 0.58 4.83 -12.06
N ASP A 8 -0.17 4.53 -13.12
CA ASP A 8 -1.42 3.79 -13.00
C ASP A 8 -1.19 2.45 -12.31
N THR A 9 -1.99 2.21 -11.28
CA THR A 9 -1.86 1.03 -10.43
C THR A 9 -3.23 0.63 -9.87
N TRP A 10 -3.61 -0.62 -10.09
CA TRP A 10 -4.74 -1.19 -9.37
C TRP A 10 -4.32 -1.44 -7.93
N VAL A 11 -5.13 -0.98 -6.98
CA VAL A 11 -4.91 -1.18 -5.55
C VAL A 11 -6.16 -1.74 -4.89
N ARG A 12 -5.93 -2.65 -3.94
CA ARG A 12 -6.94 -3.08 -2.98
C ARG A 12 -6.38 -2.96 -1.58
N VAL A 13 -7.14 -2.33 -0.70
CA VAL A 13 -6.83 -2.20 0.73
C VAL A 13 -7.98 -2.79 1.52
N GLN A 14 -7.67 -3.72 2.41
CA GLN A 14 -8.63 -4.40 3.27
C GLN A 14 -8.01 -4.69 4.65
N ALA A 15 -8.84 -4.92 5.68
CA ALA A 15 -8.35 -5.46 6.94
C ALA A 15 -7.93 -6.95 6.79
N ASP A 16 -7.00 -7.41 7.63
CA ASP A 16 -6.51 -8.81 7.70
C ASP A 16 -7.50 -9.76 8.41
N GLU A 17 -8.42 -9.24 9.23
CA GLU A 17 -9.43 -10.01 10.00
C GLU A 17 -10.76 -10.26 9.26
N ASP A 18 -11.55 -11.23 9.79
CA ASP A 18 -12.77 -11.86 9.22
C ASP A 18 -13.85 -10.91 8.65
N ASP A 19 -13.91 -9.64 9.08
CA ASP A 19 -14.94 -8.71 8.60
C ASP A 19 -14.71 -8.31 7.13
N GLY A 20 -13.48 -8.47 6.61
CA GLY A 20 -13.17 -8.28 5.19
C GLY A 20 -13.43 -6.86 4.68
N GLN A 21 -13.52 -5.88 5.57
CA GLN A 21 -13.82 -4.49 5.25
C GLN A 21 -12.83 -3.97 4.20
N VAL A 22 -13.33 -3.67 3.00
CA VAL A 22 -12.56 -3.10 1.91
C VAL A 22 -12.58 -1.58 2.05
N TYR A 23 -11.42 -0.98 2.20
CA TYR A 23 -11.22 0.48 2.25
C TYR A 23 -11.06 1.08 0.86
N LEU A 24 -10.42 0.32 -0.04
CA LEU A 24 -10.16 0.74 -1.41
C LEU A 24 -10.09 -0.49 -2.32
N GLY A 25 -10.59 -0.38 -3.54
CA GLY A 25 -10.59 -1.48 -4.51
C GLY A 25 -10.77 -0.96 -5.93
N ARG A 26 -9.84 -0.14 -6.41
CA ARG A 26 -9.93 0.52 -7.72
C ARG A 26 -8.55 0.81 -8.30
N ILE A 27 -8.52 1.30 -9.53
CA ILE A 27 -7.32 1.89 -10.12
C ILE A 27 -7.10 3.27 -9.51
N LEU A 28 -5.86 3.55 -9.11
CA LEU A 28 -5.37 4.91 -8.89
C LEU A 28 -4.55 5.33 -10.10
N HIS A 29 -4.88 6.48 -10.67
CA HIS A 29 -4.14 7.08 -11.76
C HIS A 29 -2.97 7.90 -11.24
N ALA A 30 -1.98 8.16 -12.08
CA ALA A 30 -0.84 9.01 -11.70
C ALA A 30 -1.31 10.37 -11.15
N GLY A 31 -0.87 10.69 -9.93
CA GLY A 31 -1.27 11.91 -9.22
C GLY A 31 -2.36 11.70 -8.16
N ASP A 32 -3.09 10.57 -8.21
CA ASP A 32 -4.08 10.25 -7.20
C ASP A 32 -3.46 10.01 -5.83
N GLU A 33 -4.14 10.50 -4.80
CA GLU A 33 -3.81 10.27 -3.40
C GLU A 33 -5.01 9.70 -2.65
N PHE A 34 -4.76 8.71 -1.81
CA PHE A 34 -5.77 8.12 -0.95
C PHE A 34 -5.27 8.07 0.50
N ARG A 35 -6.06 8.62 1.42
CA ARG A 35 -5.75 8.64 2.85
C ARG A 35 -6.40 7.44 3.53
N LEU A 36 -5.62 6.76 4.36
CA LEU A 36 -6.05 5.64 5.18
C LEU A 36 -5.78 5.95 6.66
N PRO A 37 -6.58 5.41 7.59
CA PRO A 37 -6.25 5.45 9.00
C PRO A 37 -4.92 4.72 9.24
N ASP A 38 -4.16 5.18 10.22
CA ASP A 38 -2.95 4.50 10.67
C ASP A 38 -3.35 3.30 11.55
N ARG A 39 -3.48 2.13 10.91
CA ARG A 39 -3.79 0.85 11.54
C ARG A 39 -2.75 -0.18 11.15
N ASP A 40 -2.50 -1.14 12.02
CA ASP A 40 -1.54 -2.24 11.87
C ASP A 40 -2.12 -3.51 11.22
N ASP A 41 -3.44 -3.56 11.06
CA ASP A 41 -4.20 -4.70 10.53
C ASP A 41 -4.55 -4.58 9.04
N LEU A 42 -4.03 -3.59 8.33
CA LEU A 42 -4.35 -3.35 6.93
C LEU A 42 -3.43 -4.11 5.98
N LEU A 43 -4.02 -4.71 4.95
CA LEU A 43 -3.34 -5.35 3.84
C LEU A 43 -3.53 -4.56 2.55
N LEU A 44 -2.42 -4.40 1.82
CA LEU A 44 -2.41 -3.87 0.47
C LEU A 44 -2.10 -4.96 -0.55
N MET A 45 -2.90 -4.98 -1.60
CA MET A 45 -2.58 -5.59 -2.89
C MET A 45 -2.39 -4.49 -3.93
N THR A 46 -1.37 -4.62 -4.77
CA THR A 46 -1.13 -3.69 -5.88
C THR A 46 -0.63 -4.39 -7.12
N GLY A 47 -1.14 -3.97 -8.29
CA GLY A 47 -0.71 -4.46 -9.59
C GLY A 47 0.57 -3.79 -10.12
N ASN A 48 0.98 -2.67 -9.53
CA ASN A 48 2.19 -1.94 -9.94
C ASN A 48 2.81 -1.28 -8.70
N ALA A 49 3.63 -2.05 -7.99
CA ALA A 49 4.26 -1.66 -6.73
C ALA A 49 5.25 -0.50 -6.89
N GLY A 50 6.06 -0.49 -7.95
CA GLY A 50 6.97 0.64 -8.23
C GLY A 50 6.26 1.93 -8.67
N GLY A 51 4.98 1.83 -9.05
CA GLY A 51 4.12 2.97 -9.35
C GLY A 51 3.40 3.54 -8.12
N LEU A 52 3.58 2.94 -6.94
CA LEU A 52 2.89 3.33 -5.72
C LEU A 52 3.89 3.82 -4.66
N GLU A 53 3.66 5.03 -4.15
CA GLU A 53 4.36 5.55 -2.98
C GLU A 53 3.48 5.47 -1.75
N ILE A 54 4.11 5.18 -0.61
CA ILE A 54 3.45 5.11 0.69
C ILE A 54 4.09 6.16 1.60
N MET A 55 3.27 6.88 2.34
CA MET A 55 3.69 7.89 3.32
C MET A 55 3.07 7.61 4.68
N VAL A 56 3.90 7.62 5.71
CA VAL A 56 3.53 7.44 7.12
C VAL A 56 3.97 8.68 7.88
N ASP A 57 3.06 9.38 8.56
CA ASP A 57 3.34 10.63 9.29
C ASP A 57 4.13 11.67 8.47
N GLY A 58 3.80 11.80 7.18
CA GLY A 58 4.49 12.71 6.26
C GLY A 58 5.87 12.26 5.79
N LYS A 59 6.37 11.10 6.25
CA LYS A 59 7.61 10.49 5.78
C LYS A 59 7.34 9.47 4.68
N LYS A 60 8.05 9.62 3.57
CA LYS A 60 8.07 8.62 2.50
C LYS A 60 8.81 7.37 2.99
N VAL A 61 8.18 6.21 2.85
CA VAL A 61 8.79 4.92 3.21
C VAL A 61 9.53 4.29 2.03
N ALA A 62 10.26 3.20 2.28
CA ALA A 62 10.94 2.45 1.22
C ALA A 62 9.93 1.93 0.18
N GLY A 63 10.34 1.89 -1.09
CA GLY A 63 9.52 1.35 -2.16
C GLY A 63 9.24 -0.14 -1.94
N ILE A 64 8.02 -0.58 -2.27
CA ILE A 64 7.56 -1.95 -2.03
C ILE A 64 7.79 -2.91 -3.21
N GLY A 65 8.46 -2.44 -4.28
CA GLY A 65 8.80 -3.24 -5.45
C GLY A 65 9.15 -2.39 -6.67
N SER A 66 9.49 -3.07 -7.77
CA SER A 66 9.80 -2.44 -9.06
C SER A 66 8.54 -2.03 -9.84
N LEU A 67 8.70 -1.19 -10.87
CA LEU A 67 7.60 -0.85 -11.79
C LEU A 67 7.02 -2.12 -12.43
N GLY A 68 5.70 -2.24 -12.45
CA GLY A 68 4.96 -3.40 -12.94
C GLY A 68 4.99 -4.63 -12.01
N MET A 69 5.70 -4.58 -10.88
CA MET A 69 5.73 -5.68 -9.93
C MET A 69 4.41 -5.77 -9.17
N VAL A 70 3.81 -6.96 -9.17
CA VAL A 70 2.59 -7.22 -8.39
C VAL A 70 2.96 -7.61 -6.97
N ARG A 71 2.35 -6.96 -5.98
CA ARG A 71 2.40 -7.38 -4.57
C ARG A 71 1.01 -7.79 -4.11
N ARG A 72 0.90 -8.99 -3.54
CA ARG A 72 -0.38 -9.58 -3.10
C ARG A 72 -0.61 -9.46 -1.59
N ARG A 73 0.45 -9.17 -0.84
CA ARG A 73 0.39 -9.00 0.61
C ARG A 73 1.48 -8.02 1.03
N VAL A 74 1.09 -6.76 1.23
CA VAL A 74 1.92 -5.75 1.86
C VAL A 74 1.20 -5.34 3.14
N LEU A 75 1.89 -5.47 4.27
CA LEU A 75 1.37 -5.05 5.57
C LEU A 75 1.46 -3.53 5.65
N LEU A 76 0.31 -2.87 5.72
CA LEU A 76 0.23 -1.42 5.90
C LEU A 76 0.42 -1.01 7.36
N ASP A 77 1.25 -1.74 8.10
CA ASP A 77 1.65 -1.38 9.45
C ASP A 77 2.69 -0.23 9.41
N PRO A 78 2.43 0.91 10.09
CA PRO A 78 3.34 2.05 10.11
C PRO A 78 4.79 1.71 10.48
N MET A 79 5.00 0.85 11.48
CA MET A 79 6.33 0.48 11.95
C MET A 79 7.08 -0.38 10.93
N ARG A 80 6.42 -1.37 10.34
CA ARG A 80 6.98 -2.26 9.30
C ARG A 80 7.27 -1.51 8.02
N LEU A 81 6.40 -0.57 7.63
CA LEU A 81 6.63 0.29 6.46
C LEU A 81 7.87 1.16 6.66
N LEU A 82 7.99 1.82 7.82
CA LEU A 82 9.17 2.63 8.16
C LEU A 82 10.44 1.79 8.28
N ALA A 83 10.35 0.54 8.77
CA ALA A 83 11.46 -0.39 8.88
C ALA A 83 11.82 -1.12 7.56
N GLY A 84 10.99 -1.01 6.52
CA GLY A 84 11.18 -1.74 5.26
C GLY A 84 10.87 -3.24 5.33
N THR A 85 10.14 -3.69 6.35
CA THR A 85 9.77 -5.10 6.57
C THR A 85 8.28 -5.39 6.27
N ALA A 86 7.59 -4.44 5.65
CA ALA A 86 6.17 -4.53 5.30
C ALA A 86 5.86 -5.53 4.18
N VAL A 87 6.86 -5.88 3.39
CA VAL A 87 6.70 -6.76 2.24
C VAL A 87 7.17 -8.15 2.62
N ASP A 88 6.28 -9.14 2.51
CA ASP A 88 6.67 -10.54 2.62
C ASP A 88 7.41 -10.96 1.34
N GLU A 89 8.61 -11.50 1.48
CA GLU A 89 9.48 -11.88 0.35
C GLU A 89 9.23 -13.32 -0.15
N ASN A 90 8.22 -14.03 0.36
CA ASN A 90 8.05 -15.46 0.11
C ASN A 90 7.12 -15.80 -1.08
#